data_AF-A0A7K2ZTG9-F1
#
_entry.id   AF-A0A7K2ZTG9-F1
#
_cell.length_a   1.000
_cell.length_b   1.000
_cell.length_c   1.000
_cell.angle_alpha   90.00
_cell.angle_beta   90.00
_cell.angle_gamma   90.00
#
_symmetry.space_group_name_H-M   'P 1'
#
loop_
_entity.id
_entity.type
_entity.pdbx_description
1 polymer ?
#
loop_
_entity_poly.entity_id
_entity_poly.type
_entity_poly.pdbx_seq_one_letter_code
_entity_poly.pdbx_strand_id
1 'polypeptide(L)'
;MRMIYADRGPSPLDSGKPGAADRDSTFGWWGAFSIQRFVDQNPLSHTHEDATGWLAYLQQFYDRNFWFADSGAQVWAYEETYDNWQDRYGMDAVVAVYHSGHGGMDGNGVFFAPLGAKWDNRSDAVSNRMAFGNERANYVFWSTCSSLRVLDGHSPVRTWAGPNLGSRMIFGFETTSIDSGDYGKKFWEKWRAGQTYCDAWLNASWDIYHGQAPSVAATGPTQADAVNRLNSERNFYREHVADSWYAWRWYNARESLREALTQAPPNPRIVQLAPRDPSHELATLGRLAHFPQAALQEVQVERQGVIGASSGDRFISTAPQAVRWVKLAEANHRNTQPLATERAVELARQFMQQHPESTDGAELVVDGVHDLMQNSGTKDGSQIGEPVSLQTHVTFRQAFDGVPVITPGRGEFRVVLDNDGTVVQATLSTRRPTGDTRVPSSAVAPPSGKGTQALSSPGSRDPRQALDEAQQRRIAHLTAMAADSERSAADIEARLEIRDVPGTFQVGYEIEGNEAYPAARKLIELGSRDSMFKKLRWVVAPVAR
;
A
#
# COMPACT_ATOMS: atom_id res chain seq x y z
N MET A 1 -8.03 -30.29 7.22
CA MET A 1 -6.91 -29.47 6.70
C MET A 1 -5.76 -29.58 7.67
N ARG A 2 -4.61 -30.08 7.23
CA ARG A 2 -3.37 -30.13 8.00
C ARG A 2 -2.58 -28.86 7.72
N MET A 3 -2.22 -28.13 8.77
CA MET A 3 -1.36 -26.96 8.67
C MET A 3 0.10 -27.40 8.76
N ILE A 4 0.90 -27.06 7.76
CA ILE A 4 2.34 -27.29 7.74
C ILE A 4 3.00 -25.95 8.05
N TYR A 5 3.58 -25.84 9.24
CA TYR A 5 4.28 -24.63 9.66
C TYR A 5 5.67 -24.60 9.02
N ALA A 6 5.98 -23.49 8.35
CA ALA A 6 7.31 -23.22 7.82
C ALA A 6 7.97 -22.10 8.64
N ASP A 7 9.24 -22.29 8.99
CA ASP A 7 10.01 -21.31 9.78
C ASP A 7 10.20 -19.97 9.04
N ARG A 8 10.15 -20.01 7.70
CA ARG A 8 10.28 -18.87 6.80
C ARG A 8 9.20 -18.95 5.71
N GLY A 9 8.72 -17.79 5.27
CA GLY A 9 7.89 -17.72 4.06
C GLY A 9 8.68 -18.01 2.77
N PRO A 10 8.03 -17.97 1.59
CA PRO A 10 8.73 -18.13 0.32
C PRO A 10 9.76 -17.01 0.11
N SER A 11 10.96 -17.35 -0.35
CA SER A 11 11.96 -16.33 -0.68
C SER A 11 11.50 -15.54 -1.90
N PRO A 12 11.50 -14.19 -1.86
CA PRO A 12 11.27 -13.36 -3.04
C PRO A 12 12.53 -13.22 -3.89
N LEU A 13 13.61 -13.94 -3.60
CA LEU A 13 14.86 -13.88 -4.33
C LEU A 13 14.95 -15.07 -5.26
N ASP A 14 15.52 -14.85 -6.46
CA ASP A 14 15.73 -15.97 -7.36
C ASP A 14 16.62 -17.06 -6.74
N SER A 15 16.30 -18.30 -7.08
CA SER A 15 16.79 -19.54 -6.46
C SER A 15 18.25 -19.90 -6.77
N GLY A 16 18.97 -19.01 -7.44
CA GLY A 16 20.42 -19.10 -7.64
C GLY A 16 21.13 -19.04 -6.29
N LYS A 17 21.25 -20.19 -5.60
CA LYS A 17 22.11 -20.33 -4.44
C LYS A 17 23.52 -19.89 -4.87
N PRO A 18 24.09 -18.84 -4.28
CA PRO A 18 25.50 -18.60 -4.51
C PRO A 18 26.31 -19.79 -4.00
N GLY A 19 27.30 -20.20 -4.79
CA GLY A 19 28.16 -21.32 -4.44
C GLY A 19 28.87 -21.09 -3.10
N ALA A 20 29.21 -22.17 -2.39
CA ALA A 20 29.82 -22.12 -1.05
C ALA A 20 31.19 -21.40 -0.98
N ALA A 21 31.77 -20.99 -2.11
CA ALA A 21 33.00 -20.21 -2.18
C ALA A 21 32.80 -18.69 -1.95
N ASP A 22 31.55 -18.25 -1.87
CA ASP A 22 31.19 -16.85 -2.07
C ASP A 22 30.57 -16.29 -0.79
N ARG A 23 31.34 -16.19 0.30
CA ARG A 23 30.83 -15.61 1.56
C ARG A 23 30.48 -14.11 1.44
N ASP A 24 30.87 -13.45 0.34
CA ASP A 24 30.40 -12.10 -0.05
C ASP A 24 29.03 -12.11 -0.77
N SER A 25 28.49 -13.28 -1.13
CA SER A 25 27.27 -13.41 -1.93
C SER A 25 25.93 -13.20 -1.21
N THR A 26 25.97 -13.00 0.11
CA THR A 26 24.78 -12.60 0.89
C THR A 26 24.51 -11.11 0.77
N PHE A 27 25.45 -10.33 0.23
CA PHE A 27 25.34 -8.90 0.02
C PHE A 27 24.83 -8.55 -1.38
N GLY A 28 24.31 -7.33 -1.51
CA GLY A 28 23.84 -6.73 -2.75
C GLY A 28 22.38 -7.02 -3.09
N TRP A 29 21.58 -7.58 -2.17
CA TRP A 29 20.18 -7.86 -2.48
C TRP A 29 19.24 -6.69 -2.15
N TRP A 30 19.37 -6.07 -0.99
CA TRP A 30 18.51 -4.95 -0.62
C TRP A 30 19.11 -3.95 0.35
N GLY A 31 18.62 -2.72 0.23
CA GLY A 31 18.89 -1.61 1.11
C GLY A 31 17.69 -0.67 1.18
N ALA A 32 17.65 0.18 2.19
CA ALA A 32 16.56 1.13 2.34
C ALA A 32 17.00 2.50 2.86
N PHE A 33 16.19 3.49 2.51
CA PHE A 33 16.23 4.85 3.03
C PHE A 33 14.89 5.18 3.66
N SER A 34 14.90 5.82 4.83
CA SER A 34 13.66 6.29 5.46
C SER A 34 13.90 7.61 6.16
N ILE A 35 13.15 8.64 5.79
CA ILE A 35 13.37 9.99 6.30
C ILE A 35 12.11 10.49 6.98
N GLN A 36 12.19 10.78 8.26
CA GLN A 36 11.15 11.46 9.06
C GLN A 36 11.56 12.91 9.33
N ARG A 37 12.86 13.13 9.49
CA ARG A 37 13.46 14.43 9.76
C ARG A 37 14.19 14.92 8.51
N PHE A 38 13.62 15.94 7.89
CA PHE A 38 14.16 16.55 6.68
C PHE A 38 14.95 17.81 7.01
N VAL A 39 15.89 18.16 6.13
CA VAL A 39 16.63 19.43 6.20
C VAL A 39 15.68 20.60 6.00
N ASP A 40 15.01 20.62 4.83
CA ASP A 40 14.30 21.79 4.32
C ASP A 40 12.78 21.55 4.15
N GLN A 41 12.26 20.40 4.62
CA GLN A 41 10.84 20.02 4.48
C GLN A 41 10.16 19.68 5.81
N ASN A 42 8.83 19.65 5.79
CA ASN A 42 8.02 19.26 6.95
C ASN A 42 8.28 17.81 7.36
N PRO A 43 8.28 17.50 8.66
CA PRO A 43 8.51 16.15 9.14
C PRO A 43 7.39 15.17 8.74
N LEU A 44 7.76 13.89 8.64
CA LEU A 44 6.86 12.76 8.49
C LEU A 44 7.00 11.81 9.68
N SER A 45 5.99 10.99 9.94
CA SER A 45 5.92 10.17 11.15
C SER A 45 5.89 8.67 10.94
N HIS A 46 5.73 8.20 9.70
CA HIS A 46 5.58 6.77 9.44
C HIS A 46 6.61 6.19 8.47
N THR A 47 7.54 6.97 7.93
CA THR A 47 8.50 6.46 6.93
C THR A 47 9.47 5.41 7.47
N HIS A 48 9.85 5.47 8.75
CA HIS A 48 10.64 4.41 9.38
C HIS A 48 9.84 3.11 9.55
N GLU A 49 8.58 3.20 9.96
CA GLU A 49 7.69 2.04 10.10
C GLU A 49 7.46 1.38 8.74
N ASP A 50 7.25 2.19 7.70
CA ASP A 50 7.06 1.76 6.33
C ASP A 50 8.27 0.96 5.80
N ALA A 51 9.47 1.56 5.86
CA ALA A 51 10.69 0.88 5.46
C ALA A 51 10.99 -0.35 6.32
N THR A 52 10.68 -0.31 7.63
CA THR A 52 10.82 -1.48 8.51
C THR A 52 9.89 -2.60 8.09
N GLY A 53 8.64 -2.30 7.73
CA GLY A 53 7.68 -3.27 7.22
C GLY A 53 8.18 -3.97 5.95
N TRP A 54 8.86 -3.22 5.07
CA TRP A 54 9.50 -3.78 3.89
C TRP A 54 10.74 -4.65 4.22
N LEU A 55 11.65 -4.13 5.05
CA LEU A 55 12.89 -4.82 5.41
C LEU A 55 12.67 -6.09 6.24
N ALA A 56 11.70 -6.08 7.16
CA ALA A 56 11.46 -7.17 8.11
C ALA A 56 11.13 -8.50 7.43
N TYR A 57 10.55 -8.46 6.23
CA TYR A 57 10.32 -9.67 5.45
C TYR A 57 11.61 -10.23 4.85
N LEU A 58 12.39 -9.38 4.19
CA LEU A 58 13.62 -9.76 3.51
C LEU A 58 14.71 -10.25 4.48
N GLN A 59 14.77 -9.65 5.68
CA GLN A 59 15.71 -10.03 6.75
C GLN A 59 15.56 -11.47 7.24
N GLN A 60 14.48 -12.18 6.88
CA GLN A 60 14.35 -13.61 7.16
C GLN A 60 15.30 -14.47 6.31
N PHE A 61 15.81 -13.94 5.19
CA PHE A 61 16.60 -14.68 4.21
C PHE A 61 18.08 -14.32 4.25
N TYR A 62 18.41 -13.03 4.25
CA TYR A 62 19.78 -12.51 4.28
C TYR A 62 19.88 -11.25 5.16
N ASP A 63 21.10 -10.82 5.47
CA ASP A 63 21.32 -9.53 6.09
C ASP A 63 21.11 -8.40 5.08
N ARG A 64 20.63 -7.25 5.54
CA ARG A 64 20.54 -6.05 4.70
C ARG A 64 21.92 -5.48 4.40
N ASN A 65 22.09 -4.87 3.23
CA ASN A 65 23.31 -4.13 2.92
C ASN A 65 23.42 -2.87 3.79
N PHE A 66 22.34 -2.08 3.80
CA PHE A 66 22.25 -0.84 4.55
C PHE A 66 20.81 -0.49 4.91
N TRP A 67 20.68 0.36 5.92
CA TRP A 67 19.47 1.14 6.16
C TRP A 67 19.91 2.52 6.65
N PHE A 68 19.66 3.54 5.86
CA PHE A 68 19.96 4.92 6.23
C PHE A 68 18.69 5.64 6.64
N ALA A 69 18.67 6.12 7.88
CA ALA A 69 17.56 6.88 8.44
C ALA A 69 17.95 8.35 8.62
N ASP A 70 17.00 9.25 8.36
CA ASP A 70 17.14 10.70 8.56
C ASP A 70 18.45 11.25 7.99
N SER A 71 19.33 11.81 8.83
CA SER A 71 20.60 12.43 8.41
C SER A 71 21.60 11.46 7.78
N GLY A 72 21.37 10.16 7.90
CA GLY A 72 22.13 9.14 7.16
C GLY A 72 21.75 9.06 5.68
N ALA A 73 20.54 9.49 5.30
CA ALA A 73 20.12 9.58 3.91
C ALA A 73 20.57 10.92 3.33
N GLN A 74 21.48 10.86 2.36
CA GLN A 74 22.15 12.01 1.76
C GLN A 74 22.29 11.85 0.25
N VAL A 75 22.49 12.96 -0.45
CA VAL A 75 22.42 13.04 -1.92
C VAL A 75 23.39 12.07 -2.61
N TRP A 76 24.60 11.89 -2.07
CA TRP A 76 25.60 10.98 -2.64
C TRP A 76 25.09 9.56 -2.86
N ALA A 77 24.17 9.09 -2.01
CA ALA A 77 23.68 7.71 -2.06
C ALA A 77 22.74 7.43 -3.25
N TYR A 78 22.44 8.44 -4.08
CA TYR A 78 21.52 8.35 -5.22
C TYR A 78 22.15 8.74 -6.56
N GLU A 79 23.36 9.31 -6.55
CA GLU A 79 24.00 9.83 -7.76
C GLU A 79 25.19 8.94 -8.15
N GLU A 80 25.38 8.76 -9.46
CA GLU A 80 26.26 7.76 -10.10
C GLU A 80 27.65 7.62 -9.48
N THR A 81 28.22 8.73 -8.99
CA THR A 81 29.57 8.72 -8.42
C THR A 81 29.66 7.86 -7.15
N TYR A 82 28.59 7.74 -6.37
CA TYR A 82 28.61 7.11 -5.04
C TYR A 82 27.39 6.22 -4.72
N ASP A 83 26.48 5.98 -5.66
CA ASP A 83 25.32 5.11 -5.46
C ASP A 83 25.64 3.61 -5.43
N ASN A 84 26.87 3.21 -5.78
CA ASN A 84 27.47 1.90 -5.47
C ASN A 84 28.74 2.01 -4.59
N TRP A 85 28.74 2.92 -3.60
CA TRP A 85 29.91 3.12 -2.73
C TRP A 85 30.29 1.85 -1.95
N GLN A 86 31.55 1.43 -2.11
CA GLN A 86 32.14 0.24 -1.49
C GLN A 86 31.37 -1.06 -1.77
N ASP A 87 30.69 -1.16 -2.91
CA ASP A 87 29.88 -2.33 -3.29
C ASP A 87 28.76 -2.66 -2.29
N ARG A 88 28.41 -1.69 -1.45
CA ARG A 88 27.60 -1.90 -0.26
C ARG A 88 26.56 -0.82 -0.03
N TYR A 89 26.89 0.44 -0.25
CA TYR A 89 26.06 1.57 0.13
C TYR A 89 25.61 2.38 -1.09
N GLY A 90 24.35 2.80 -1.07
CA GLY A 90 23.77 3.59 -2.15
C GLY A 90 22.69 2.83 -2.93
N MET A 91 21.98 3.57 -3.76
CA MET A 91 20.79 3.12 -4.47
C MET A 91 21.10 1.99 -5.46
N ASP A 92 22.24 2.04 -6.14
CA ASP A 92 22.67 1.05 -7.14
C ASP A 92 23.60 -0.04 -6.55
N ALA A 93 23.83 -0.03 -5.23
CA ALA A 93 24.60 -1.07 -4.53
C ALA A 93 23.82 -2.38 -4.27
N VAL A 94 22.52 -2.38 -4.58
CA VAL A 94 21.58 -3.44 -4.22
C VAL A 94 20.59 -3.74 -5.35
N VAL A 95 20.13 -4.99 -5.44
CA VAL A 95 19.12 -5.41 -6.44
C VAL A 95 17.77 -4.73 -6.23
N ALA A 96 17.33 -4.60 -4.97
CA ALA A 96 16.08 -3.96 -4.60
C ALA A 96 16.32 -2.84 -3.59
N VAL A 97 15.93 -1.61 -3.92
CA VAL A 97 16.07 -0.44 -3.06
C VAL A 97 14.71 0.12 -2.69
N TYR A 98 14.54 0.46 -1.41
CA TYR A 98 13.32 1.04 -0.89
C TYR A 98 13.56 2.42 -0.30
N HIS A 99 12.86 3.44 -0.79
CA HIS A 99 12.89 4.78 -0.23
C HIS A 99 11.51 5.14 0.31
N SER A 100 11.45 5.54 1.59
CA SER A 100 10.25 6.09 2.24
C SER A 100 10.50 7.51 2.70
N GLY A 101 9.69 8.45 2.20
CA GLY A 101 9.96 9.87 2.38
C GLY A 101 8.95 10.79 1.69
N HIS A 102 9.34 12.06 1.57
CA HIS A 102 8.71 13.00 0.65
C HIS A 102 9.15 12.74 -0.78
N GLY A 103 8.31 13.15 -1.71
CA GLY A 103 8.61 13.14 -3.12
C GLY A 103 7.77 14.18 -3.83
N GLY A 104 8.23 14.63 -4.97
CA GLY A 104 7.47 15.51 -5.86
C GLY A 104 8.04 15.46 -7.26
N MET A 105 7.20 15.76 -8.25
CA MET A 105 7.63 15.91 -9.63
C MET A 105 7.23 17.28 -10.16
N ASP A 106 8.19 17.97 -10.78
CA ASP A 106 7.93 19.28 -11.37
C ASP A 106 7.20 19.17 -12.72
N GLY A 107 6.83 20.31 -13.30
CA GLY A 107 6.18 20.36 -14.61
C GLY A 107 7.05 19.87 -15.77
N ASN A 108 8.37 19.73 -15.59
CA ASN A 108 9.30 19.21 -16.59
C ASN A 108 9.41 17.68 -16.55
N GLY A 109 8.84 17.03 -15.52
CA GLY A 109 8.98 15.59 -15.30
C GLY A 109 10.25 15.22 -14.54
N VAL A 110 10.86 16.16 -13.82
CA VAL A 110 12.00 15.89 -12.94
C VAL A 110 11.45 15.55 -11.55
N PHE A 111 11.87 14.41 -11.01
CA PHE A 111 11.49 13.97 -9.68
C PHE A 111 12.53 14.42 -8.65
N PHE A 112 12.03 14.81 -7.47
CA PHE A 112 12.79 15.31 -6.34
C PHE A 112 12.43 14.51 -5.08
N ALA A 113 13.45 14.05 -4.35
CA ALA A 113 13.30 13.40 -3.06
C ALA A 113 14.13 14.16 -2.00
N PRO A 114 13.48 14.96 -1.14
CA PRO A 114 14.13 15.64 -0.04
C PRO A 114 14.72 14.65 0.97
N LEU A 115 15.88 15.00 1.54
CA LEU A 115 16.65 14.11 2.40
C LEU A 115 16.87 14.69 3.80
N GLY A 116 17.48 13.88 4.68
CA GLY A 116 17.65 14.23 6.09
C GLY A 116 18.95 14.97 6.42
N ALA A 117 19.89 15.09 5.48
CA ALA A 117 21.08 15.92 5.63
C ALA A 117 21.57 16.47 4.30
N LYS A 118 22.30 17.60 4.37
CA LYS A 118 23.00 18.16 3.22
C LYS A 118 24.25 17.35 2.92
N TRP A 119 24.48 17.08 1.65
CA TRP A 119 25.78 16.70 1.10
C TRP A 119 26.10 17.71 0.01
N ASP A 120 27.37 18.11 -0.16
CA ASP A 120 27.80 19.15 -1.13
C ASP A 120 26.93 20.42 -1.23
N ASN A 121 26.32 20.83 -0.11
CA ASN A 121 25.34 21.91 0.06
C ASN A 121 23.95 21.68 -0.56
N ARG A 122 23.64 20.47 -1.04
CA ARG A 122 22.33 20.05 -1.54
C ARG A 122 21.61 19.13 -0.55
N SER A 123 20.29 19.22 -0.49
CA SER A 123 19.43 18.44 0.41
C SER A 123 18.50 17.45 -0.30
N ASP A 124 18.46 17.48 -1.64
CA ASP A 124 17.48 16.73 -2.42
C ASP A 124 18.19 15.83 -3.42
N ALA A 125 17.76 14.57 -3.50
CA ALA A 125 18.11 13.71 -4.62
C ALA A 125 17.20 14.07 -5.81
N VAL A 126 17.78 14.20 -7.00
CA VAL A 126 17.07 14.68 -8.19
C VAL A 126 17.25 13.69 -9.33
N SER A 127 16.15 13.27 -9.97
CA SER A 127 16.19 12.17 -10.94
C SER A 127 17.18 12.41 -12.07
N ASN A 128 17.30 13.62 -12.59
CA ASN A 128 18.25 13.95 -13.68
C ASN A 128 19.75 13.89 -13.30
N ARG A 129 20.09 13.58 -12.05
CA ARG A 129 21.45 13.33 -11.57
C ARG A 129 21.66 11.90 -11.09
N MET A 130 20.61 11.09 -11.11
CA MET A 130 20.67 9.67 -10.78
C MET A 130 21.09 8.87 -12.01
N ALA A 131 21.77 7.76 -11.78
CA ALA A 131 21.99 6.70 -12.74
C ALA A 131 21.82 5.38 -11.98
N PHE A 132 20.90 4.51 -12.38
CA PHE A 132 20.70 3.25 -11.66
C PHE A 132 20.41 2.10 -12.60
N GLY A 133 20.80 0.89 -12.18
CA GLY A 133 20.71 -0.30 -13.00
C GLY A 133 21.87 -0.45 -13.99
N ASN A 134 22.93 0.33 -13.84
CA ASN A 134 24.24 0.07 -14.44
C ASN A 134 25.15 -0.77 -13.53
N GLU A 135 24.87 -0.83 -12.22
CA GLU A 135 25.59 -1.68 -11.27
C GLU A 135 24.76 -2.86 -10.75
N ARG A 136 23.65 -2.63 -10.01
CA ARG A 136 22.85 -3.73 -9.41
C ARG A 136 21.34 -3.52 -9.33
N ALA A 137 20.86 -2.28 -9.24
CA ALA A 137 19.46 -1.96 -9.01
C ALA A 137 18.56 -2.42 -10.16
N ASN A 138 17.65 -3.33 -9.83
CA ASN A 138 16.62 -3.84 -10.73
C ASN A 138 15.21 -3.50 -10.27
N TYR A 139 15.02 -3.25 -8.97
CA TYR A 139 13.72 -2.94 -8.38
C TYR A 139 13.81 -1.71 -7.50
N VAL A 140 13.21 -0.62 -7.96
CA VAL A 140 13.28 0.67 -7.28
C VAL A 140 11.92 1.04 -6.72
N PHE A 141 11.81 1.08 -5.39
CA PHE A 141 10.56 1.42 -4.70
C PHE A 141 10.63 2.84 -4.14
N TRP A 142 9.82 3.73 -4.70
CA TRP A 142 9.61 5.09 -4.21
C TRP A 142 8.28 5.16 -3.46
N SER A 143 8.32 4.92 -2.15
CA SER A 143 7.21 5.17 -1.22
C SER A 143 7.08 6.67 -0.90
N THR A 144 6.88 7.46 -1.96
CA THR A 144 6.87 8.92 -1.95
C THR A 144 5.78 9.45 -2.86
N CYS A 145 5.41 10.72 -2.72
CA CYS A 145 4.37 11.34 -3.54
C CYS A 145 4.87 11.58 -4.96
N SER A 146 4.00 11.38 -5.95
CA SER A 146 4.26 11.76 -7.36
C SER A 146 5.59 11.26 -7.92
N SER A 147 6.07 10.10 -7.45
CA SER A 147 7.33 9.49 -7.87
C SER A 147 7.26 8.81 -9.23
N LEU A 148 6.07 8.46 -9.69
CA LEU A 148 5.88 7.75 -10.93
C LEU A 148 4.59 8.21 -11.60
N ARG A 149 4.66 9.44 -12.14
CA ARG A 149 3.55 10.06 -12.86
C ARG A 149 3.39 9.53 -14.29
N VAL A 150 2.14 9.41 -14.71
CA VAL A 150 1.60 8.79 -15.91
C VAL A 150 0.42 9.59 -16.50
N LEU A 151 -0.07 10.63 -15.81
CA LEU A 151 -1.16 11.51 -16.25
C LEU A 151 -0.64 12.94 -16.56
N ASP A 152 -1.50 13.78 -17.12
CA ASP A 152 -1.24 15.20 -17.41
C ASP A 152 0.04 15.46 -18.22
N GLY A 153 0.32 14.61 -19.21
CA GLY A 153 1.52 14.70 -20.04
C GLY A 153 2.80 14.22 -19.36
N HIS A 154 2.70 13.58 -18.19
CA HIS A 154 3.78 12.83 -17.58
C HIS A 154 3.75 11.36 -18.00
N SER A 155 4.92 10.73 -17.99
CA SER A 155 5.07 9.30 -18.19
C SER A 155 6.33 8.81 -17.48
N PRO A 156 6.45 7.49 -17.22
CA PRO A 156 7.68 6.92 -16.70
C PRO A 156 8.87 7.16 -17.63
N VAL A 157 8.64 7.14 -18.95
CA VAL A 157 9.67 7.45 -19.95
C VAL A 157 10.22 8.86 -19.72
N ARG A 158 9.34 9.86 -19.59
CA ARG A 158 9.75 11.27 -19.41
C ARG A 158 10.62 11.50 -18.16
N THR A 159 10.35 10.76 -17.09
CA THR A 159 11.02 10.96 -15.79
C THR A 159 12.26 10.08 -15.63
N TRP A 160 12.15 8.82 -16.06
CA TRP A 160 13.05 7.74 -15.66
C TRP A 160 13.85 7.14 -16.81
N ALA A 161 13.54 7.44 -18.09
CA ALA A 161 14.30 6.87 -19.20
C ALA A 161 15.78 7.31 -19.25
N GLY A 162 16.10 8.52 -18.78
CA GLY A 162 17.49 8.97 -18.65
C GLY A 162 18.21 8.28 -17.49
N PRO A 163 17.66 8.36 -16.26
CA PRO A 163 18.29 7.80 -15.06
C PRO A 163 18.35 6.27 -15.02
N ASN A 164 17.41 5.58 -15.66
CA ASN A 164 17.39 4.13 -15.69
C ASN A 164 18.33 3.61 -16.79
N LEU A 165 19.34 2.86 -16.38
CA LEU A 165 20.37 2.30 -17.25
C LEU A 165 20.27 0.77 -17.41
N GLY A 166 19.28 0.13 -16.76
CA GLY A 166 19.10 -1.32 -16.87
C GLY A 166 18.20 -1.97 -15.82
N SER A 167 17.53 -1.17 -14.98
CA SER A 167 16.59 -1.68 -13.98
C SER A 167 15.33 -2.24 -14.62
N ARG A 168 14.69 -3.19 -13.92
CA ARG A 168 13.55 -3.96 -14.40
C ARG A 168 12.21 -3.31 -14.08
N MET A 169 12.06 -2.79 -12.85
CA MET A 169 10.80 -2.24 -12.36
C MET A 169 10.98 -1.05 -11.42
N ILE A 170 10.08 -0.06 -11.55
CA ILE A 170 9.99 1.11 -10.68
C ILE A 170 8.58 1.14 -10.10
N PHE A 171 8.48 1.33 -8.79
CA PHE A 171 7.22 1.38 -8.04
C PHE A 171 7.05 2.75 -7.41
N GLY A 172 5.87 3.34 -7.53
CA GLY A 172 5.63 4.68 -7.03
C GLY A 172 4.16 5.08 -7.05
N PHE A 173 3.93 6.39 -7.13
CA PHE A 173 2.61 6.99 -7.15
C PHE A 173 2.50 8.05 -8.24
N GLU A 174 1.34 8.11 -8.90
CA GLU A 174 0.92 9.26 -9.69
C GLU A 174 0.60 10.44 -8.77
N THR A 175 -0.14 10.19 -7.70
CA THR A 175 -0.67 11.23 -6.81
C THR A 175 0.15 11.40 -5.53
N THR A 176 -0.32 12.31 -4.67
CA THR A 176 0.09 12.36 -3.27
C THR A 176 -0.30 11.07 -2.55
N SER A 177 0.67 10.43 -1.90
CA SER A 177 0.46 9.28 -1.02
C SER A 177 0.25 9.73 0.43
N ILE A 178 -0.40 8.89 1.23
CA ILE A 178 -0.62 9.19 2.65
C ILE A 178 0.61 8.82 3.50
N ASP A 179 0.88 9.55 4.59
CA ASP A 179 1.90 9.18 5.59
C ASP A 179 1.40 7.96 6.38
N SER A 180 1.81 6.77 5.95
CA SER A 180 1.40 5.48 6.52
C SER A 180 2.58 4.54 6.65
N GLY A 181 2.63 3.79 7.76
CA GLY A 181 3.66 2.80 8.04
C GLY A 181 3.42 1.45 7.38
N ASP A 182 2.37 1.37 6.56
CA ASP A 182 1.83 0.09 6.11
C ASP A 182 2.26 -0.33 4.70
N TYR A 183 2.85 0.54 3.87
CA TYR A 183 3.10 0.21 2.45
C TYR A 183 4.04 -0.99 2.31
N GLY A 184 5.20 -0.95 2.96
CA GLY A 184 6.20 -2.02 2.92
C GLY A 184 5.66 -3.37 3.42
N LYS A 185 4.96 -3.40 4.57
CA LYS A 185 4.42 -4.65 5.12
C LYS A 185 3.26 -5.19 4.28
N LYS A 186 2.33 -4.33 3.84
CA LYS A 186 1.19 -4.75 3.01
C LYS A 186 1.64 -5.22 1.64
N PHE A 187 2.67 -4.61 1.04
CA PHE A 187 3.26 -5.11 -0.20
C PHE A 187 3.67 -6.58 -0.07
N TRP A 188 4.38 -6.92 0.99
CA TRP A 188 4.78 -8.31 1.22
C TRP A 188 3.62 -9.23 1.57
N GLU A 189 2.61 -8.77 2.31
CA GLU A 189 1.37 -9.54 2.54
C GLU A 189 0.67 -9.89 1.22
N LYS A 190 0.55 -8.93 0.30
CA LYS A 190 -0.07 -9.15 -1.02
C LYS A 190 0.78 -10.06 -1.91
N TRP A 191 2.10 -9.87 -1.92
CA TRP A 191 3.02 -10.73 -2.68
C TRP A 191 3.00 -12.18 -2.17
N ARG A 192 2.99 -12.39 -0.83
CA ARG A 192 2.84 -13.70 -0.20
C ARG A 192 1.49 -14.34 -0.49
N ALA A 193 0.46 -13.52 -0.67
CA ALA A 193 -0.85 -13.92 -1.18
C ALA A 193 -0.83 -14.27 -2.69
N GLY A 194 0.32 -14.60 -3.29
CA GLY A 194 0.38 -15.13 -4.66
C GLY A 194 0.42 -14.06 -5.76
N GLN A 195 0.38 -12.78 -5.40
CA GLN A 195 0.32 -11.67 -6.37
C GLN A 195 1.68 -11.38 -7.01
N THR A 196 1.65 -10.82 -8.23
CA THR A 196 2.83 -10.24 -8.90
C THR A 196 3.35 -9.03 -8.11
N TYR A 197 4.57 -8.56 -8.37
CA TYR A 197 5.03 -7.31 -7.75
C TYR A 197 4.16 -6.10 -8.15
N CYS A 198 3.70 -6.06 -9.40
CA CYS A 198 2.79 -5.01 -9.87
C CYS A 198 1.49 -5.03 -9.05
N ASP A 199 0.79 -6.16 -9.00
CA ASP A 199 -0.48 -6.28 -8.29
C ASP A 199 -0.30 -6.07 -6.79
N ALA A 200 0.79 -6.58 -6.21
CA ALA A 200 1.08 -6.43 -4.80
C ALA A 200 1.25 -4.96 -4.41
N TRP A 201 1.99 -4.16 -5.19
CA TRP A 201 2.16 -2.73 -4.93
C TRP A 201 0.86 -1.95 -5.08
N LEU A 202 0.13 -2.18 -6.18
CA LEU A 202 -1.12 -1.50 -6.47
C LEU A 202 -2.17 -1.82 -5.39
N ASN A 203 -2.40 -3.10 -5.09
CA ASN A 203 -3.38 -3.53 -4.09
C ASN A 203 -3.00 -3.13 -2.66
N ALA A 204 -1.72 -3.25 -2.27
CA ALA A 204 -1.26 -2.86 -0.93
C ALA A 204 -1.48 -1.37 -0.67
N SER A 205 -1.10 -0.55 -1.66
CA SER A 205 -1.29 0.89 -1.62
C SER A 205 -2.77 1.25 -1.60
N TRP A 206 -3.58 0.63 -2.46
CA TRP A 206 -5.02 0.90 -2.47
C TRP A 206 -5.67 0.57 -1.12
N ASP A 207 -5.34 -0.56 -0.49
CA ASP A 207 -5.87 -0.92 0.83
C ASP A 207 -5.52 0.09 1.96
N ILE A 208 -4.61 1.03 1.73
CA ILE A 208 -4.27 2.11 2.67
C ILE A 208 -5.13 3.35 2.43
N TYR A 209 -5.36 3.73 1.18
CA TYR A 209 -6.18 4.87 0.82
C TYR A 209 -6.65 4.77 -0.65
N HIS A 210 -7.95 4.95 -0.90
CA HIS A 210 -8.54 4.85 -2.24
C HIS A 210 -8.45 6.14 -3.06
N GLY A 211 -8.02 7.26 -2.46
CA GLY A 211 -7.84 8.53 -3.16
C GLY A 211 -6.40 8.78 -3.59
N GLN A 212 -5.55 7.75 -3.60
CA GLN A 212 -4.23 7.79 -4.21
C GLN A 212 -4.17 6.83 -5.40
N ALA A 213 -3.39 7.17 -6.42
CA ALA A 213 -3.15 6.34 -7.58
C ALA A 213 -1.73 5.75 -7.49
N PRO A 214 -1.56 4.54 -6.94
CA PRO A 214 -0.29 3.84 -7.05
C PRO A 214 -0.02 3.48 -8.51
N SER A 215 1.25 3.45 -8.88
CA SER A 215 1.70 3.12 -10.22
C SER A 215 2.95 2.23 -10.19
N VAL A 216 3.13 1.45 -11.24
CA VAL A 216 4.28 0.56 -11.45
C VAL A 216 4.68 0.63 -12.90
N ALA A 217 5.97 0.78 -13.17
CA ALA A 217 6.55 0.71 -14.51
C ALA A 217 7.52 -0.47 -14.57
N ALA A 218 7.57 -1.14 -15.70
CA ALA A 218 8.54 -2.17 -16.03
C ALA A 218 9.19 -1.86 -17.37
N THR A 219 10.40 -2.37 -17.56
CA THR A 219 11.18 -2.18 -18.78
C THR A 219 11.47 -3.49 -19.50
N GLY A 220 11.81 -3.40 -20.77
CA GLY A 220 12.24 -4.56 -21.55
C GLY A 220 12.74 -4.19 -22.93
N PRO A 221 13.40 -5.14 -23.63
CA PRO A 221 13.84 -4.94 -25.00
C PRO A 221 12.67 -4.72 -25.96
N THR A 222 11.48 -5.23 -25.63
CA THR A 222 10.25 -5.06 -26.41
C THR A 222 9.06 -4.68 -25.53
N GLN A 223 7.99 -4.17 -26.14
CA GLN A 223 6.72 -3.93 -25.46
C GLN A 223 6.18 -5.18 -24.75
N ALA A 224 6.24 -6.32 -25.43
CA ALA A 224 5.76 -7.59 -24.90
C ALA A 224 6.56 -8.02 -23.66
N ASP A 225 7.88 -7.83 -23.68
CA ASP A 225 8.74 -8.14 -22.55
C ASP A 225 8.47 -7.25 -21.33
N ALA A 226 8.27 -5.94 -21.54
CA ALA A 226 7.92 -5.01 -20.47
C ALA A 226 6.54 -5.34 -19.86
N VAL A 227 5.54 -5.61 -20.70
CA VAL A 227 4.19 -6.01 -20.25
C VAL A 227 4.22 -7.37 -19.53
N ASN A 228 4.99 -8.34 -20.03
CA ASN A 228 5.11 -9.66 -19.40
C ASN A 228 5.67 -9.56 -17.98
N ARG A 229 6.60 -8.64 -17.73
CA ARG A 229 7.14 -8.44 -16.37
C ARG A 229 6.08 -7.97 -15.39
N LEU A 230 5.25 -6.99 -15.78
CA LEU A 230 4.10 -6.56 -14.97
C LEU A 230 3.13 -7.72 -14.67
N ASN A 231 2.99 -8.67 -15.60
CA ASN A 231 2.09 -9.82 -15.46
C ASN A 231 2.65 -11.00 -14.66
N SER A 232 3.97 -11.11 -14.48
CA SER A 232 4.57 -12.37 -14.04
C SER A 232 5.67 -12.26 -12.99
N GLU A 233 6.36 -11.12 -12.87
CA GLU A 233 7.49 -11.05 -11.96
C GLU A 233 7.04 -11.11 -10.49
N ARG A 234 7.64 -12.07 -9.79
CA ARG A 234 7.47 -12.33 -8.36
C ARG A 234 8.78 -12.58 -7.63
N ASN A 235 9.90 -12.64 -8.34
CA ASN A 235 11.22 -12.80 -7.73
C ASN A 235 12.11 -11.64 -8.13
N PHE A 236 13.00 -11.22 -7.23
CA PHE A 236 14.07 -10.30 -7.53
C PHE A 236 15.14 -11.05 -8.33
N TYR A 237 15.39 -10.54 -9.54
CA TYR A 237 16.44 -10.99 -10.44
C TYR A 237 17.66 -10.07 -10.35
N ARG A 238 18.86 -10.65 -10.43
CA ARG A 238 20.13 -9.89 -10.50
C ARG A 238 20.41 -9.38 -11.91
N GLU A 239 19.84 -10.03 -12.91
CA GLU A 239 20.05 -9.73 -14.31
C GLU A 239 19.33 -8.43 -14.70
N HIS A 240 20.13 -7.47 -15.16
CA HIS A 240 19.66 -6.28 -15.84
C HIS A 240 18.92 -6.63 -17.13
N VAL A 241 18.14 -5.66 -17.62
CA VAL A 241 17.37 -5.79 -18.85
C VAL A 241 17.64 -4.60 -19.74
N ALA A 242 17.57 -4.82 -21.06
CA ALA A 242 17.49 -3.71 -21.98
C ALA A 242 16.22 -2.91 -21.67
N ASP A 243 16.32 -1.58 -21.66
CA ASP A 243 15.24 -0.69 -21.29
C ASP A 243 14.66 0.08 -22.48
N SER A 244 14.77 -0.50 -23.68
CA SER A 244 14.27 0.06 -24.95
C SER A 244 12.76 0.38 -24.92
N TRP A 245 12.00 -0.34 -24.09
CA TRP A 245 10.56 -0.18 -23.94
C TRP A 245 10.16 -0.11 -22.46
N TYR A 246 9.15 0.71 -22.19
CA TYR A 246 8.50 0.85 -20.89
C TYR A 246 7.03 0.43 -21.00
N ALA A 247 6.54 -0.31 -20.03
CA ALA A 247 5.11 -0.55 -19.82
C ALA A 247 4.77 -0.14 -18.38
N TRP A 248 3.60 0.46 -18.16
CA TRP A 248 3.21 0.86 -16.82
C TRP A 248 1.73 0.67 -16.56
N ARG A 249 1.41 0.47 -15.29
CA ARG A 249 0.06 0.31 -14.76
C ARG A 249 -0.18 1.24 -13.59
N TRP A 250 -1.42 1.67 -13.43
CA TRP A 250 -1.85 2.47 -12.30
C TRP A 250 -3.33 2.20 -11.99
N TYR A 251 -3.74 2.56 -10.77
CA TYR A 251 -5.15 2.62 -10.46
C TYR A 251 -5.73 4.01 -10.74
N ASN A 252 -6.92 4.01 -11.34
CA ASN A 252 -7.69 5.22 -11.61
C ASN A 252 -9.07 5.10 -10.97
N ALA A 253 -9.34 5.92 -9.95
CA ALA A 253 -10.66 5.98 -9.33
C ALA A 253 -11.69 6.57 -10.29
N ARG A 254 -12.87 5.97 -10.36
CA ARG A 254 -14.05 6.63 -10.96
C ARG A 254 -14.72 7.54 -9.94
N GLU A 255 -15.73 8.28 -10.37
CA GLU A 255 -16.59 9.04 -9.45
C GLU A 255 -17.14 8.13 -8.36
N SER A 256 -17.17 8.64 -7.13
CA SER A 256 -17.69 7.87 -5.98
C SER A 256 -19.18 7.62 -6.17
N LEU A 257 -19.61 6.40 -5.85
CA LEU A 257 -21.01 5.99 -5.94
C LEU A 257 -21.77 6.20 -4.63
N ARG A 258 -21.07 6.64 -3.57
CA ARG A 258 -21.62 6.75 -2.22
C ARG A 258 -21.50 8.17 -1.70
N GLU A 259 -22.59 8.66 -1.11
CA GLU A 259 -22.55 9.87 -0.31
C GLU A 259 -21.98 9.57 1.09
N ALA A 260 -21.01 10.38 1.54
CA ALA A 260 -20.42 10.22 2.85
C ALA A 260 -21.42 10.60 3.95
N LEU A 261 -21.63 9.71 4.91
CA LEU A 261 -22.37 10.06 6.13
C LEU A 261 -21.55 11.07 6.94
N THR A 262 -22.21 12.12 7.42
CA THR A 262 -21.57 13.23 8.16
C THR A 262 -22.06 13.36 9.60
N GLN A 263 -23.05 12.56 9.97
CA GLN A 263 -23.70 12.57 11.28
C GLN A 263 -23.44 11.24 11.99
N ALA A 264 -23.29 11.30 13.33
CA ALA A 264 -23.20 10.10 14.15
C ALA A 264 -24.52 9.33 14.16
N PRO A 265 -24.50 7.99 14.23
CA PRO A 265 -25.71 7.21 14.43
C PRO A 265 -26.38 7.61 15.76
N PRO A 266 -27.72 7.68 15.83
CA PRO A 266 -28.44 8.23 16.99
C PRO A 266 -28.22 7.43 18.28
N ASN A 267 -27.97 6.12 18.15
CA ASN A 267 -27.67 5.21 19.25
C ASN A 267 -26.38 4.45 18.95
N PRO A 268 -25.20 5.09 19.12
CA PRO A 268 -23.94 4.45 18.78
C PRO A 268 -23.71 3.21 19.65
N ARG A 269 -23.41 2.09 19.01
CA ARG A 269 -23.07 0.81 19.65
C ARG A 269 -21.74 0.32 19.10
N ILE A 270 -20.98 -0.39 19.92
CA ILE A 270 -19.81 -1.12 19.47
C ILE A 270 -20.31 -2.49 19.00
N VAL A 271 -20.05 -2.83 17.74
CA VAL A 271 -20.40 -4.14 17.18
C VAL A 271 -19.27 -5.12 17.45
N GLN A 272 -19.60 -6.26 18.03
CA GLN A 272 -18.67 -7.37 18.24
C GLN A 272 -18.60 -8.20 16.97
N LEU A 273 -17.38 -8.51 16.51
CA LEU A 273 -17.11 -9.26 15.30
C LEU A 273 -16.64 -10.67 15.66
N ALA A 274 -17.15 -11.67 14.95
CA ALA A 274 -16.80 -13.07 15.12
C ALA A 274 -15.28 -13.24 15.03
N PRO A 275 -14.61 -13.91 16.00
CA PRO A 275 -13.19 -14.25 15.94
C PRO A 275 -12.82 -14.89 14.61
N ARG A 276 -11.56 -14.72 14.22
CA ARG A 276 -11.06 -15.30 12.98
C ARG A 276 -10.99 -16.82 13.07
N ASP A 277 -11.33 -17.45 11.96
CA ASP A 277 -11.11 -18.88 11.74
C ASP A 277 -10.45 -19.06 10.37
N PRO A 278 -9.10 -19.02 10.31
CA PRO A 278 -8.36 -19.13 9.05
C PRO A 278 -8.66 -20.41 8.26
N SER A 279 -9.00 -21.51 8.93
CA SER A 279 -9.38 -22.77 8.26
C SER A 279 -10.74 -22.65 7.57
N HIS A 280 -11.73 -22.09 8.26
CA HIS A 280 -13.04 -21.82 7.66
C HIS A 280 -12.95 -20.79 6.53
N GLU A 281 -12.17 -19.73 6.72
CA GLU A 281 -11.89 -18.69 5.72
C GLU A 281 -11.33 -19.32 4.43
N LEU A 282 -10.27 -20.14 4.53
CA LEU A 282 -9.68 -20.82 3.36
C LEU A 282 -10.62 -21.85 2.73
N ALA A 283 -11.36 -22.62 3.53
CA ALA A 283 -12.32 -23.58 2.98
C ALA A 283 -13.42 -22.88 2.16
N THR A 284 -13.83 -21.69 2.59
CA THR A 284 -14.81 -20.86 1.88
C THR A 284 -14.24 -20.33 0.56
N LEU A 285 -13.00 -19.83 0.56
CA LEU A 285 -12.33 -19.44 -0.68
C LEU A 285 -12.10 -20.63 -1.62
N GLY A 286 -11.79 -21.80 -1.08
CA GLY A 286 -11.61 -23.02 -1.87
C GLY A 286 -12.89 -23.43 -2.61
N ARG A 287 -14.06 -23.27 -2.00
CA ARG A 287 -15.35 -23.47 -2.69
C ARG A 287 -15.57 -22.43 -3.79
N LEU A 288 -15.30 -21.16 -3.47
CA LEU A 288 -15.43 -20.05 -4.41
C LEU A 288 -14.55 -20.24 -5.66
N ALA A 289 -13.32 -20.69 -5.47
CA ALA A 289 -12.38 -20.97 -6.54
C ALA A 289 -12.49 -22.38 -7.12
N HIS A 290 -13.51 -23.16 -6.74
CA HIS A 290 -13.70 -24.56 -7.13
C HIS A 290 -12.42 -25.41 -7.01
N PHE A 291 -11.69 -25.28 -5.90
CA PHE A 291 -10.49 -26.05 -5.63
C PHE A 291 -10.85 -27.53 -5.40
N PRO A 292 -10.06 -28.48 -5.94
CA PRO A 292 -10.17 -29.87 -5.54
C PRO A 292 -9.96 -29.99 -4.02
N GLN A 293 -10.81 -30.77 -3.34
CA GLN A 293 -10.71 -30.92 -1.87
C GLN A 293 -9.31 -31.40 -1.43
N ALA A 294 -8.63 -32.17 -2.28
CA ALA A 294 -7.24 -32.61 -2.08
C ALA A 294 -6.24 -31.44 -1.99
N ALA A 295 -6.42 -30.37 -2.77
CA ALA A 295 -5.55 -29.18 -2.77
C ALA A 295 -5.67 -28.34 -1.48
N LEU A 296 -6.68 -28.63 -0.64
CA LEU A 296 -6.90 -28.00 0.67
C LEU A 296 -6.52 -28.91 1.83
N GLN A 297 -5.98 -30.11 1.56
CA GLN A 297 -5.62 -31.07 2.61
C GLN A 297 -4.37 -30.64 3.36
N GLU A 298 -3.39 -30.07 2.67
CA GLU A 298 -2.15 -29.54 3.27
C GLU A 298 -1.96 -28.08 2.83
N VAL A 299 -1.91 -27.17 3.80
CA VAL A 299 -1.68 -25.74 3.55
C VAL A 299 -0.47 -25.29 4.34
N GLN A 300 0.37 -24.46 3.70
CA GLN A 300 1.52 -23.89 4.37
C GLN A 300 1.08 -22.69 5.22
N VAL A 301 1.48 -22.71 6.48
CA VAL A 301 1.32 -21.59 7.42
C VAL A 301 2.70 -21.00 7.64
N GLU A 302 2.88 -19.75 7.22
CA GLU A 302 4.13 -19.02 7.42
C GLU A 302 4.09 -18.22 8.74
N ARG A 303 5.28 -17.85 9.25
CA ARG A 303 5.47 -17.22 10.56
C ARG A 303 4.70 -15.90 10.74
N GLN A 304 4.46 -15.15 9.67
CA GLN A 304 3.69 -13.89 9.71
C GLN A 304 2.19 -14.08 9.46
N GLY A 305 1.72 -15.33 9.38
CA GLY A 305 0.29 -15.66 9.45
C GLY A 305 -0.49 -15.58 8.15
N VAL A 306 0.18 -15.46 6.99
CA VAL A 306 -0.45 -15.71 5.68
C VAL A 306 -0.56 -17.22 5.45
N ILE A 307 -1.76 -17.67 5.11
CA ILE A 307 -2.03 -19.07 4.77
C ILE A 307 -2.62 -19.09 3.38
N GLY A 308 -2.07 -19.92 2.48
CA GLY A 308 -2.51 -19.97 1.10
C GLY A 308 -2.46 -21.36 0.49
N ALA A 309 -3.16 -21.51 -0.63
CA ALA A 309 -3.15 -22.70 -1.46
C ALA A 309 -3.25 -22.30 -2.93
N SER A 310 -2.67 -23.11 -3.80
CA SER A 310 -2.70 -22.94 -5.25
C SER A 310 -3.13 -24.22 -5.95
N SER A 311 -3.85 -24.10 -7.05
CA SER A 311 -4.23 -25.23 -7.91
C SER A 311 -4.33 -24.74 -9.36
N GLY A 312 -3.31 -25.04 -10.17
CA GLY A 312 -3.22 -24.50 -11.54
C GLY A 312 -2.98 -22.99 -11.53
N ASP A 313 -3.83 -22.25 -12.24
CA ASP A 313 -3.86 -20.78 -12.34
C ASP A 313 -4.58 -20.10 -11.17
N ARG A 314 -5.23 -20.88 -10.30
CA ARG A 314 -6.00 -20.37 -9.17
C ARG A 314 -5.17 -20.32 -7.90
N PHE A 315 -5.43 -19.30 -7.10
CA PHE A 315 -4.77 -19.09 -5.82
C PHE A 315 -5.77 -18.56 -4.80
N ILE A 316 -5.68 -19.05 -3.57
CA ILE A 316 -6.44 -18.55 -2.43
C ILE A 316 -5.51 -18.26 -1.27
N SER A 317 -5.82 -17.22 -0.49
CA SER A 317 -5.13 -16.97 0.77
C SER A 317 -5.99 -16.26 1.79
N THR A 318 -5.61 -16.42 3.05
CA THR A 318 -6.03 -15.57 4.15
C THR A 318 -4.81 -15.06 4.91
N ALA A 319 -4.81 -13.78 5.24
CA ALA A 319 -3.73 -13.06 5.90
C ALA A 319 -4.21 -12.51 7.26
N PRO A 320 -3.35 -11.94 8.12
CA PRO A 320 -3.75 -11.27 9.34
C PRO A 320 -4.95 -10.33 9.16
N GLN A 321 -5.74 -10.16 10.23
CA GLN A 321 -6.92 -9.28 10.24
C GLN A 321 -8.02 -9.63 9.20
N ALA A 322 -8.12 -10.92 8.84
CA ALA A 322 -9.16 -11.52 8.01
C ALA A 322 -9.18 -11.05 6.54
N VAL A 323 -8.04 -10.58 6.03
CA VAL A 323 -7.92 -10.27 4.59
C VAL A 323 -7.79 -11.57 3.83
N ARG A 324 -8.78 -11.84 2.99
CA ARG A 324 -8.87 -12.99 2.12
C ARG A 324 -8.69 -12.54 0.69
N TRP A 325 -7.92 -13.28 -0.09
CA TRP A 325 -7.70 -13.01 -1.50
C TRP A 325 -7.88 -14.29 -2.31
N VAL A 326 -8.52 -14.16 -3.47
CA VAL A 326 -8.73 -15.25 -4.40
C VAL A 326 -8.50 -14.78 -5.84
N LYS A 327 -7.74 -15.58 -6.59
CA LYS A 327 -7.65 -15.54 -8.05
C LYS A 327 -8.44 -16.70 -8.62
N LEU A 328 -9.41 -16.38 -9.48
CA LEU A 328 -10.37 -17.31 -10.07
C LEU A 328 -9.98 -17.68 -11.50
N ALA A 329 -9.42 -16.73 -12.25
CA ALA A 329 -9.01 -16.88 -13.64
C ALA A 329 -7.94 -15.85 -14.03
N GLU A 330 -7.33 -16.02 -15.21
CA GLU A 330 -6.58 -14.97 -15.90
C GLU A 330 -7.53 -13.99 -16.60
N ALA A 331 -7.21 -12.70 -16.55
CA ALA A 331 -7.99 -11.68 -17.22
C ALA A 331 -7.69 -11.61 -18.73
N ASN A 332 -8.74 -11.39 -19.54
CA ASN A 332 -8.57 -11.13 -20.97
C ASN A 332 -8.09 -9.70 -21.23
N HIS A 333 -6.77 -9.49 -21.21
CA HIS A 333 -6.15 -8.20 -21.54
C HIS A 333 -6.18 -7.84 -23.04
N ARG A 334 -6.76 -8.67 -23.91
CA ARG A 334 -6.90 -8.34 -25.35
C ARG A 334 -8.13 -7.47 -25.60
N ASN A 335 -9.17 -7.61 -24.78
CA ASN A 335 -10.31 -6.70 -24.83
C ASN A 335 -9.94 -5.42 -24.09
N THR A 336 -9.88 -4.30 -24.79
CA THR A 336 -9.57 -2.97 -24.23
C THR A 336 -10.78 -2.06 -24.12
N GLN A 337 -11.99 -2.57 -24.42
CA GLN A 337 -13.22 -1.81 -24.28
C GLN A 337 -13.61 -1.73 -22.80
N PRO A 338 -13.58 -0.55 -22.16
CA PRO A 338 -13.82 -0.45 -20.72
C PRO A 338 -15.24 -0.89 -20.35
N LEU A 339 -15.36 -1.63 -19.24
CA LEU A 339 -16.65 -2.03 -18.70
C LEU A 339 -17.36 -0.83 -18.04
N ALA A 340 -18.60 -0.57 -18.45
CA ALA A 340 -19.42 0.50 -17.87
C ALA A 340 -19.69 0.26 -16.37
N THR A 341 -19.76 1.34 -15.59
CA THR A 341 -19.87 1.30 -14.12
C THR A 341 -21.10 0.52 -13.67
N GLU A 342 -22.26 0.79 -14.25
CA GLU A 342 -23.53 0.15 -13.88
C GLU A 342 -23.47 -1.35 -14.13
N ARG A 343 -22.91 -1.74 -15.28
CA ARG A 343 -22.76 -3.15 -15.66
C ARG A 343 -21.77 -3.87 -14.76
N ALA A 344 -20.64 -3.24 -14.42
CA ALA A 344 -19.67 -3.80 -13.50
C ALA A 344 -20.28 -4.04 -12.10
N VAL A 345 -21.02 -3.07 -11.57
CA VAL A 345 -21.71 -3.19 -10.28
C VAL A 345 -22.76 -4.31 -10.33
N GLU A 346 -23.53 -4.41 -11.41
CA GLU A 346 -24.52 -5.49 -11.60
C GLU A 346 -23.86 -6.87 -11.54
N LEU A 347 -22.80 -7.08 -12.32
CA LEU A 347 -22.05 -8.35 -12.38
C LEU A 347 -21.41 -8.70 -11.04
N ALA A 348 -20.83 -7.72 -10.35
CA ALA A 348 -20.25 -7.92 -9.03
C ALA A 348 -21.31 -8.30 -7.98
N ARG A 349 -22.52 -7.72 -8.06
CA ARG A 349 -23.66 -8.12 -7.21
C ARG A 349 -24.12 -9.54 -7.52
N GLN A 350 -24.23 -9.91 -8.80
CA GLN A 350 -24.59 -11.26 -9.21
C GLN A 350 -23.60 -12.29 -8.66
N PHE A 351 -22.29 -12.00 -8.73
CA PHE A 351 -21.26 -12.85 -8.15
C PHE A 351 -21.44 -13.06 -6.64
N MET A 352 -21.68 -12.00 -5.88
CA MET A 352 -21.94 -12.12 -4.43
C MET A 352 -23.23 -12.89 -4.12
N GLN A 353 -24.27 -12.74 -4.93
CA GLN A 353 -25.53 -13.49 -4.79
C GLN A 353 -25.37 -14.98 -5.07
N GLN A 354 -24.47 -15.34 -5.99
CA GLN A 354 -24.13 -16.74 -6.30
C GLN A 354 -23.27 -17.38 -5.20
N HIS A 355 -22.57 -16.57 -4.39
CA HIS A 355 -21.66 -17.01 -3.34
C HIS A 355 -21.94 -16.32 -1.99
N PRO A 356 -23.17 -16.44 -1.43
CA PRO A 356 -23.56 -15.70 -0.23
C PRO A 356 -22.69 -16.02 0.99
N GLU A 357 -22.13 -17.22 1.08
CA GLU A 357 -21.22 -17.65 2.14
C GLU A 357 -19.91 -16.85 2.17
N SER A 358 -19.51 -16.26 1.05
CA SER A 358 -18.28 -15.45 0.96
C SER A 358 -18.40 -14.11 1.68
N THR A 359 -19.62 -13.64 1.92
CA THR A 359 -19.88 -12.35 2.59
C THR A 359 -19.82 -12.43 4.13
N ASP A 360 -19.73 -13.64 4.71
CA ASP A 360 -19.91 -13.92 6.14
C ASP A 360 -21.27 -13.46 6.73
N GLY A 361 -22.26 -13.18 5.88
CA GLY A 361 -23.54 -12.59 6.28
C GLY A 361 -23.43 -11.10 6.62
N ALA A 362 -22.39 -10.41 6.16
CA ALA A 362 -22.26 -8.97 6.29
C ALA A 362 -23.30 -8.24 5.42
N GLU A 363 -23.89 -7.18 5.96
CA GLU A 363 -24.57 -6.18 5.16
C GLU A 363 -23.53 -5.45 4.30
N LEU A 364 -23.78 -5.30 3.00
CA LEU A 364 -22.84 -4.71 2.06
C LEU A 364 -23.48 -3.55 1.27
N VAL A 365 -22.81 -2.40 1.28
CA VAL A 365 -23.16 -1.23 0.47
C VAL A 365 -22.10 -0.99 -0.60
N VAL A 366 -22.50 -0.53 -1.79
CA VAL A 366 -21.53 -0.13 -2.83
C VAL A 366 -20.79 1.11 -2.36
N ASP A 367 -19.46 1.15 -2.55
CA ASP A 367 -18.62 2.27 -2.15
C ASP A 367 -18.03 2.99 -3.37
N GLY A 368 -17.44 2.24 -4.30
CA GLY A 368 -16.86 2.85 -5.49
C GLY A 368 -16.34 1.85 -6.51
N VAL A 369 -15.91 2.40 -7.64
CA VAL A 369 -15.31 1.67 -8.76
C VAL A 369 -13.99 2.31 -9.13
N HIS A 370 -13.00 1.49 -9.46
CA HIS A 370 -11.73 1.94 -10.04
C HIS A 370 -11.27 1.01 -11.14
N ASP A 371 -10.39 1.50 -12.00
CA ASP A 371 -9.82 0.77 -13.11
C ASP A 371 -8.36 0.42 -12.85
N LEU A 372 -7.94 -0.75 -13.32
CA LEU A 372 -6.54 -1.04 -13.61
C LEU A 372 -6.23 -0.53 -15.01
N MET A 373 -5.49 0.56 -15.09
CA MET A 373 -5.08 1.16 -16.34
C MET A 373 -3.71 0.65 -16.76
N GLN A 374 -3.44 0.59 -18.07
CA GLN A 374 -2.13 0.30 -18.64
C GLN A 374 -1.80 1.23 -19.81
N ASN A 375 -0.52 1.57 -19.95
CA ASN A 375 0.04 2.15 -21.17
C ASN A 375 1.50 1.67 -21.36
N SER A 376 2.14 2.03 -22.47
CA SER A 376 3.51 1.68 -22.78
C SER A 376 4.13 2.65 -23.79
N GLY A 377 5.45 2.66 -23.91
CA GLY A 377 6.16 3.46 -24.91
C GLY A 377 7.65 3.15 -25.01
N THR A 378 8.28 3.66 -26.06
CA THR A 378 9.73 3.53 -26.29
C THR A 378 10.52 4.45 -25.36
N LYS A 379 11.75 4.05 -25.02
CA LYS A 379 12.67 4.82 -24.16
C LYS A 379 12.90 6.26 -24.63
N ASP A 380 12.95 6.46 -25.95
CA ASP A 380 13.17 7.78 -26.56
C ASP A 380 11.89 8.63 -26.65
N GLY A 381 10.74 8.08 -26.24
CA GLY A 381 9.43 8.73 -26.34
C GLY A 381 8.90 8.90 -27.76
N SER A 382 9.57 8.32 -28.78
CA SER A 382 9.11 8.40 -30.18
C SER A 382 7.79 7.66 -30.41
N GLN A 383 7.48 6.67 -29.56
CA GLN A 383 6.21 5.96 -29.55
C GLN A 383 5.69 5.92 -28.12
N ILE A 384 4.54 6.55 -27.88
CA ILE A 384 3.76 6.43 -26.65
C ILE A 384 2.37 5.93 -27.05
N GLY A 385 1.92 4.85 -26.42
CA GLY A 385 0.58 4.31 -26.66
C GLY A 385 -0.52 5.16 -26.00
N GLU A 386 -1.76 4.73 -26.18
CA GLU A 386 -2.91 5.29 -25.49
C GLU A 386 -3.23 4.47 -24.21
N PRO A 387 -3.59 5.14 -23.10
CA PRO A 387 -4.11 4.46 -21.91
C PRO A 387 -5.31 3.57 -22.20
N VAL A 388 -5.29 2.34 -21.69
CA VAL A 388 -6.42 1.40 -21.75
C VAL A 388 -6.76 0.89 -20.36
N SER A 389 -8.06 0.70 -20.08
CA SER A 389 -8.50 -0.05 -18.89
C SER A 389 -8.41 -1.53 -19.19
N LEU A 390 -7.79 -2.31 -18.31
CA LEU A 390 -7.66 -3.77 -18.43
C LEU A 390 -8.68 -4.51 -17.56
N GLN A 391 -9.01 -3.94 -16.41
CA GLN A 391 -9.88 -4.55 -15.41
C GLN A 391 -10.65 -3.46 -14.67
N THR A 392 -11.89 -3.77 -14.29
CA THR A 392 -12.74 -2.91 -13.46
C THR A 392 -12.93 -3.54 -12.08
N HIS A 393 -12.60 -2.78 -11.04
CA HIS A 393 -12.69 -3.19 -9.65
C HIS A 393 -13.90 -2.54 -9.00
N VAL A 394 -14.81 -3.34 -8.45
CA VAL A 394 -16.00 -2.86 -7.73
C VAL A 394 -15.83 -3.15 -6.25
N THR A 395 -15.86 -2.11 -5.43
CA THR A 395 -15.71 -2.20 -3.98
C THR A 395 -17.04 -2.01 -3.28
N PHE A 396 -17.35 -2.95 -2.38
CA PHE A 396 -18.43 -2.87 -1.40
C PHE A 396 -17.85 -2.75 0.00
N ARG A 397 -18.57 -2.05 0.88
CA ARG A 397 -18.24 -1.88 2.30
C ARG A 397 -19.24 -2.62 3.16
N GLN A 398 -18.72 -3.32 4.16
CA GLN A 398 -19.50 -3.82 5.27
C GLN A 398 -20.19 -2.66 5.96
N ALA A 399 -21.48 -2.82 6.25
CA ALA A 399 -22.26 -1.88 7.01
C ALA A 399 -22.87 -2.57 8.24
N PHE A 400 -23.28 -1.75 9.20
CA PHE A 400 -24.09 -2.15 10.34
C PHE A 400 -25.26 -1.17 10.43
N ASP A 401 -26.47 -1.66 10.21
CA ASP A 401 -27.70 -0.86 10.16
C ASP A 401 -27.59 0.30 9.15
N GLY A 402 -27.05 0.02 7.96
CA GLY A 402 -26.83 1.01 6.90
C GLY A 402 -25.64 1.94 7.10
N VAL A 403 -24.92 1.87 8.23
CA VAL A 403 -23.73 2.69 8.50
C VAL A 403 -22.46 1.93 8.08
N PRO A 404 -21.69 2.41 7.08
CA PRO A 404 -20.57 1.66 6.54
C PRO A 404 -19.33 1.70 7.45
N VAL A 405 -18.51 0.66 7.32
CA VAL A 405 -17.14 0.61 7.81
C VAL A 405 -16.29 1.58 6.98
N ILE A 406 -15.55 2.44 7.69
CA ILE A 406 -14.70 3.46 7.08
C ILE A 406 -13.21 3.09 7.17
N THR A 407 -12.80 2.12 7.99
CA THR A 407 -11.39 1.70 8.08
C THR A 407 -10.81 1.27 6.72
N PRO A 408 -9.67 1.83 6.29
CA PRO A 408 -9.00 1.38 5.07
C PRO A 408 -8.64 -0.12 5.10
N GLY A 409 -8.96 -0.85 4.03
CA GLY A 409 -8.66 -2.28 3.89
C GLY A 409 -9.42 -3.23 4.82
N ARG A 410 -10.36 -2.75 5.65
CA ARG A 410 -11.23 -3.59 6.50
C ARG A 410 -12.69 -3.45 6.09
N GLY A 411 -13.46 -4.50 6.34
CA GLY A 411 -14.88 -4.52 5.98
C GLY A 411 -15.09 -4.31 4.48
N GLU A 412 -14.22 -4.88 3.65
CA GLU A 412 -14.26 -4.70 2.20
C GLU A 412 -14.67 -6.00 1.51
N PHE A 413 -15.49 -5.90 0.47
CA PHE A 413 -15.63 -6.93 -0.55
C PHE A 413 -15.33 -6.27 -1.89
N ARG A 414 -14.19 -6.60 -2.50
CA ARG A 414 -13.77 -6.08 -3.81
C ARG A 414 -13.80 -7.19 -4.84
N VAL A 415 -14.58 -6.98 -5.90
CA VAL A 415 -14.69 -7.88 -7.06
C VAL A 415 -13.92 -7.27 -8.22
N VAL A 416 -13.08 -8.06 -8.88
CA VAL A 416 -12.32 -7.63 -10.06
C VAL A 416 -12.88 -8.32 -11.29
N LEU A 417 -13.29 -7.53 -12.27
CA LEU A 417 -13.85 -7.95 -13.54
C LEU A 417 -12.86 -7.61 -14.67
N ASP A 418 -12.67 -8.53 -15.61
CA ASP A 418 -12.07 -8.14 -16.89
C ASP A 418 -13.10 -7.42 -17.79
N ASN A 419 -12.65 -6.94 -18.94
CA ASN A 419 -13.51 -6.19 -19.88
C ASN A 419 -14.58 -7.06 -20.57
N ASP A 420 -14.51 -8.39 -20.47
CA ASP A 420 -15.59 -9.28 -20.92
C ASP A 420 -16.69 -9.43 -19.84
N GLY A 421 -16.47 -8.88 -18.64
CA GLY A 421 -17.37 -9.01 -17.50
C GLY A 421 -17.15 -10.30 -16.70
N THR A 422 -16.03 -11.00 -16.91
CA THR A 422 -15.67 -12.20 -16.15
C THR A 422 -15.06 -11.79 -14.81
N VAL A 423 -15.52 -12.38 -13.71
CA VAL A 423 -14.90 -12.18 -12.40
C VAL A 423 -13.60 -12.98 -12.34
N VAL A 424 -12.48 -12.28 -12.27
CA VAL A 424 -11.13 -12.88 -12.30
C VAL A 424 -10.49 -12.95 -10.92
N GLN A 425 -10.86 -12.05 -10.01
CA GLN A 425 -10.32 -12.00 -8.64
C GLN A 425 -11.35 -11.44 -7.66
N ALA A 426 -11.17 -11.74 -6.38
CA ALA A 426 -11.86 -11.05 -5.30
C ALA A 426 -10.97 -10.87 -4.05
N THR A 427 -11.20 -9.78 -3.32
CA THR A 427 -10.62 -9.51 -1.99
C THR A 427 -11.74 -9.33 -0.98
N LEU A 428 -11.63 -9.99 0.17
CA LEU A 428 -12.67 -9.99 1.21
C LEU A 428 -12.05 -9.73 2.59
N SER A 429 -12.59 -8.77 3.34
CA SER A 429 -12.18 -8.47 4.71
C SER A 429 -13.36 -8.16 5.63
N THR A 430 -14.55 -8.62 5.25
CA THR A 430 -15.76 -8.58 6.08
C THR A 430 -15.65 -9.55 7.27
N ARG A 431 -16.45 -9.31 8.31
CA ARG A 431 -16.56 -10.24 9.46
C ARG A 431 -17.99 -10.30 9.96
N ARG A 432 -18.47 -11.50 10.31
CA ARG A 432 -19.82 -11.68 10.87
C ARG A 432 -19.98 -10.90 12.19
N PRO A 433 -21.04 -10.11 12.38
CA PRO A 433 -21.38 -9.54 13.68
C PRO A 433 -21.92 -10.63 14.63
N THR A 434 -21.50 -10.60 15.90
CA THR A 434 -21.91 -11.57 16.94
C THR A 434 -22.73 -10.95 18.07
N GLY A 435 -22.80 -9.63 18.15
CA GLY A 435 -23.56 -8.88 19.15
C GLY A 435 -23.15 -7.42 19.20
N ASP A 436 -23.72 -6.66 20.13
CA ASP A 436 -23.42 -5.25 20.34
C ASP A 436 -23.22 -4.91 21.83
N THR A 437 -22.42 -3.88 22.11
CA THR A 437 -22.14 -3.39 23.47
C THR A 437 -22.00 -1.86 23.49
N ARG A 438 -22.05 -1.28 24.69
CA ARG A 438 -21.73 0.14 24.93
C ARG A 438 -20.36 0.33 25.58
N VAL A 439 -19.71 -0.75 26.00
CA VAL A 439 -18.43 -0.72 26.71
C VAL A 439 -17.40 -1.48 25.86
N PRO A 440 -16.26 -0.86 25.52
CA PRO A 440 -15.19 -1.54 24.81
C PRO A 440 -14.64 -2.73 25.61
N SER A 441 -14.21 -3.78 24.94
CA SER A 441 -13.53 -4.91 25.59
C SER A 441 -12.20 -4.51 26.25
N SER A 442 -11.59 -3.40 25.83
CA SER A 442 -10.38 -2.82 26.44
C SER A 442 -10.64 -2.08 27.75
N ALA A 443 -11.90 -1.85 28.13
CA ALA A 443 -12.25 -1.23 29.41
C ALA A 443 -12.04 -2.23 30.56
N VAL A 444 -10.80 -2.30 31.05
CA VAL A 444 -10.48 -3.06 32.26
C VAL A 444 -10.76 -2.19 33.47
N ALA A 445 -11.71 -2.60 34.32
CA ALA A 445 -11.90 -1.96 35.61
C ALA A 445 -10.61 -2.14 36.45
N PRO A 446 -10.04 -1.07 37.02
CA PRO A 446 -8.88 -1.23 37.89
C PRO A 446 -9.23 -2.18 39.06
N PRO A 447 -8.28 -3.02 39.52
CA PRO A 447 -8.47 -3.79 40.74
C PRO A 447 -8.87 -2.84 41.87
N SER A 448 -9.86 -3.21 42.68
CA SER A 448 -10.55 -2.37 43.67
C SER A 448 -9.62 -1.77 44.75
N GLY A 449 -8.88 -0.72 44.40
CA GLY A 449 -8.22 0.20 45.31
C GLY A 449 -9.07 1.46 45.47
N LYS A 450 -9.26 1.93 46.71
CA LYS A 450 -9.95 3.20 47.00
C LYS A 450 -9.24 4.35 46.26
N GLY A 451 -9.81 4.76 45.14
CA GLY A 451 -9.28 5.79 44.26
C GLY A 451 -9.81 5.56 42.85
N THR A 452 -11.04 5.97 42.60
CA THR A 452 -11.66 6.00 41.27
C THR A 452 -10.84 6.96 40.38
N GLN A 453 -9.80 6.45 39.72
CA GLN A 453 -9.38 7.06 38.46
C GLN A 453 -10.52 6.77 37.48
N ALA A 454 -11.33 7.80 37.23
CA ALA A 454 -12.35 7.75 36.20
C ALA A 454 -11.71 7.25 34.91
N LEU A 455 -12.29 6.21 34.31
CA LEU A 455 -12.08 5.91 32.90
C LEU A 455 -12.16 7.25 32.16
N SER A 456 -11.14 7.55 31.34
CA SER A 456 -11.03 8.79 30.56
C SER A 456 -12.40 9.14 29.98
N SER A 457 -12.89 10.36 30.25
CA SER A 457 -14.21 10.80 29.83
C SER A 457 -14.47 10.42 28.37
N PRO A 458 -15.65 9.88 28.01
CA PRO A 458 -15.97 9.60 26.63
C PRO A 458 -15.72 10.89 25.83
N GLY A 459 -14.95 10.80 24.75
CA GLY A 459 -14.65 11.94 23.88
C GLY A 459 -15.92 12.61 23.37
N SER A 460 -15.79 13.79 22.73
CA SER A 460 -16.96 14.48 22.20
C SER A 460 -17.78 13.56 21.30
N ARG A 461 -19.11 13.59 21.49
CA ARG A 461 -20.06 12.90 20.59
C ARG A 461 -20.27 13.66 19.29
N ASP A 462 -19.84 14.93 19.21
CA ASP A 462 -19.82 15.68 17.97
C ASP A 462 -18.61 15.20 17.12
N PRO A 463 -18.84 14.59 15.95
CA PRO A 463 -17.79 14.15 15.05
C PRO A 463 -16.73 15.20 14.74
N ARG A 464 -17.12 16.47 14.58
CA ARG A 464 -16.20 17.54 14.18
C ARG A 464 -15.28 17.92 15.32
N GLN A 465 -15.84 18.16 16.50
CA GLN A 465 -15.07 18.46 17.70
C GLN A 465 -14.11 17.31 18.05
N ALA A 466 -14.57 16.06 17.97
CA ALA A 466 -13.73 14.88 18.23
C ALA A 466 -12.52 14.81 17.28
N LEU A 467 -12.74 15.14 15.99
CA LEU A 467 -11.67 15.21 15.00
C LEU A 467 -10.69 16.36 15.25
N ASP A 468 -11.17 17.54 15.65
CA ASP A 468 -10.29 18.68 15.92
C ASP A 468 -9.36 18.40 17.11
N GLU A 469 -9.86 17.76 18.17
CA GLU A 469 -9.04 17.28 19.29
C GLU A 469 -8.03 16.20 18.86
N ALA A 470 -8.46 15.26 18.00
CA ALA A 470 -7.58 14.21 17.48
C ALA A 470 -6.48 14.79 16.58
N GLN A 471 -6.81 15.81 15.78
CA GLN A 471 -5.87 16.53 14.94
C GLN A 471 -4.82 17.25 15.81
N GLN A 472 -5.24 17.98 16.85
CA GLN A 472 -4.32 18.66 17.78
C GLN A 472 -3.35 17.67 18.43
N ARG A 473 -3.84 16.54 18.95
CA ARG A 473 -2.99 15.48 19.54
C ARG A 473 -1.98 14.94 18.51
N ARG A 474 -2.41 14.77 17.26
CA ARG A 474 -1.57 14.25 16.17
C ARG A 474 -0.50 15.23 15.74
N ILE A 475 -0.80 16.52 15.70
CA ILE A 475 0.16 17.60 15.41
C ILE A 475 1.20 17.67 16.52
N ALA A 476 0.78 17.70 17.78
CA ALA A 476 1.68 17.72 18.93
C ALA A 476 2.64 16.51 18.95
N HIS A 477 2.13 15.32 18.59
CA HIS A 477 2.98 14.14 18.46
C HIS A 477 4.01 14.28 17.33
N LEU A 478 3.58 14.77 16.16
CA LEU A 478 4.46 14.97 15.00
C LEU A 478 5.58 15.96 15.32
N THR A 479 5.25 17.10 15.93
CA THR A 479 6.22 18.16 16.24
C THR A 479 7.18 17.72 17.35
N ALA A 480 6.70 16.99 18.37
CA ALA A 480 7.55 16.44 19.41
C ALA A 480 8.55 15.38 18.87
N MET A 481 8.11 14.53 17.95
CA MET A 481 8.98 13.51 17.33
C MET A 481 10.03 14.15 16.40
N ALA A 482 9.67 15.25 15.74
CA ALA A 482 10.54 15.96 14.82
C ALA A 482 11.53 16.94 15.49
N ALA A 483 11.28 17.32 16.75
CA ALA A 483 12.16 18.21 17.49
C ALA A 483 13.57 17.61 17.68
N ASP A 484 14.57 18.47 17.65
CA ASP A 484 15.99 18.12 17.80
C ASP A 484 16.76 19.20 18.59
N SER A 485 18.10 19.12 18.62
CA SER A 485 18.94 20.08 19.34
C SER A 485 18.93 21.49 18.74
N GLU A 486 18.48 21.65 17.49
CA GLU A 486 18.49 22.92 16.75
C GLU A 486 17.08 23.51 16.58
N ARG A 487 16.04 22.68 16.59
CA ARG A 487 14.65 23.07 16.34
C ARG A 487 13.74 22.57 17.45
N SER A 488 13.07 23.49 18.14
CA SER A 488 12.06 23.12 19.14
C SER A 488 10.76 22.65 18.48
N ALA A 489 9.92 21.91 19.21
CA ALA A 489 8.61 21.50 18.72
C ALA A 489 7.72 22.70 18.33
N ALA A 490 7.82 23.82 19.05
CA ALA A 490 7.09 25.04 18.78
C ALA A 490 7.54 25.71 17.46
N ASP A 491 8.84 25.71 17.17
CA ASP A 491 9.38 26.25 15.92
C ASP A 491 8.92 25.44 14.70
N ILE A 492 8.85 24.12 14.86
CA ILE A 492 8.35 23.21 13.83
C ILE A 492 6.86 23.44 13.61
N GLU A 493 6.07 23.51 14.69
CA GLU A 493 4.63 23.75 14.61
C GLU A 493 4.31 25.07 13.91
N ALA A 494 5.05 26.14 14.22
CA ALA A 494 4.86 27.45 13.59
C ALA A 494 5.11 27.45 12.06
N ARG A 495 5.81 26.45 11.54
CA ARG A 495 6.10 26.28 10.10
C ARG A 495 5.19 25.26 9.42
N LEU A 496 4.42 24.48 10.18
CA LEU A 496 3.50 23.50 9.62
C LEU A 496 2.27 24.19 9.03
N GLU A 497 2.12 24.08 7.72
CA GLU A 497 0.86 24.36 7.05
C GLU A 497 0.00 23.09 7.02
N ILE A 498 -1.21 23.19 7.56
CA ILE A 498 -2.15 22.07 7.70
C ILE A 498 -3.51 22.49 7.18
N ARG A 499 -4.11 21.65 6.33
CA ARG A 499 -5.40 21.93 5.69
C ARG A 499 -6.25 20.68 5.67
N ASP A 500 -7.54 20.83 5.95
CA ASP A 500 -8.49 19.74 5.73
C ASP A 500 -8.66 19.50 4.23
N VAL A 501 -8.61 18.24 3.81
CA VAL A 501 -8.87 17.86 2.42
C VAL A 501 -10.37 17.85 2.17
N PRO A 502 -10.91 18.67 1.24
CA PRO A 502 -12.34 18.73 0.98
C PRO A 502 -12.93 17.37 0.60
N GLY A 503 -14.17 17.12 1.03
CA GLY A 503 -14.91 15.90 0.69
C GLY A 503 -14.46 14.61 1.40
N THR A 504 -13.47 14.68 2.30
CA THR A 504 -12.93 13.47 2.98
C THR A 504 -13.53 13.20 4.36
N PHE A 505 -14.22 14.19 4.93
CA PHE A 505 -14.92 14.06 6.20
C PHE A 505 -16.06 13.04 6.09
N GLN A 506 -16.03 12.02 6.94
CA GLN A 506 -17.08 11.03 7.02
C GLN A 506 -17.17 10.40 8.41
N VAL A 507 -18.35 9.86 8.70
CA VAL A 507 -18.70 9.13 9.91
C VAL A 507 -19.08 7.70 9.52
N GLY A 508 -18.66 6.73 10.32
CA GLY A 508 -18.95 5.32 10.09
C GLY A 508 -18.38 4.45 11.21
N TYR A 509 -18.10 3.20 10.90
CA TYR A 509 -17.46 2.27 11.83
C TYR A 509 -15.96 2.12 11.56
N GLU A 510 -15.14 2.26 12.61
CA GLU A 510 -13.74 1.86 12.59
C GLU A 510 -13.58 0.48 13.22
N ILE A 511 -12.83 -0.41 12.57
CA ILE A 511 -12.56 -1.78 13.03
C ILE A 511 -11.20 -1.82 13.72
N GLU A 512 -11.20 -2.26 14.97
CA GLU A 512 -10.00 -2.54 15.76
C GLU A 512 -10.14 -3.92 16.41
N GLY A 513 -9.22 -4.84 16.08
CA GLY A 513 -9.30 -6.22 16.57
C GLY A 513 -10.60 -6.90 16.17
N ASN A 514 -11.41 -7.28 17.17
CA ASN A 514 -12.71 -7.92 17.00
C ASN A 514 -13.89 -6.96 17.25
N GLU A 515 -13.65 -5.66 17.24
CA GLU A 515 -14.69 -4.65 17.48
C GLU A 515 -14.80 -3.71 16.29
N ALA A 516 -16.01 -3.28 15.99
CA ALA A 516 -16.28 -2.13 15.15
C ALA A 516 -16.93 -1.04 16.02
N TYR A 517 -16.30 0.13 16.15
CA TYR A 517 -16.81 1.24 16.95
C TYR A 517 -17.16 2.45 16.09
N PRO A 518 -18.18 3.24 16.45
CA PRO A 518 -18.53 4.47 15.74
C PRO A 518 -17.40 5.49 15.81
N ALA A 519 -16.98 5.99 14.67
CA ALA A 519 -15.90 6.94 14.53
C ALA A 519 -16.14 7.93 13.39
N ALA A 520 -15.45 9.05 13.48
CA ALA A 520 -15.33 10.02 12.41
C ALA A 520 -13.89 10.00 11.88
N ARG A 521 -13.73 10.34 10.61
CA ARG A 521 -12.41 10.56 10.00
C ARG A 521 -12.43 11.71 9.01
N LYS A 522 -11.28 12.34 8.83
CA LYS A 522 -10.98 13.27 7.74
C LYS A 522 -9.52 13.14 7.32
N LEU A 523 -9.19 13.57 6.11
CA LEU A 523 -7.80 13.76 5.71
C LEU A 523 -7.37 15.18 5.97
N ILE A 524 -6.12 15.31 6.42
CA ILE A 524 -5.39 16.58 6.42
C ILE A 524 -4.23 16.48 5.43
N GLU A 525 -3.91 17.59 4.79
CA GLU A 525 -2.70 17.79 4.00
C GLU A 525 -1.68 18.55 4.84
N LEU A 526 -0.43 18.08 4.83
CA LEU A 526 0.75 18.72 5.41
C LEU A 526 1.64 19.24 4.28
N GLY A 527 2.01 20.52 4.33
CA GLY A 527 2.83 21.17 3.29
C GLY A 527 2.26 22.52 2.85
N SER A 528 3.13 23.41 2.38
CA SER A 528 2.67 24.70 1.88
C SER A 528 1.91 24.56 0.56
N ARG A 529 1.01 25.51 0.26
CA ARG A 529 0.16 25.46 -0.95
C ARG A 529 0.97 25.24 -2.22
N ASP A 530 2.11 25.91 -2.31
CA ASP A 530 2.94 26.02 -3.50
C ASP A 530 4.12 25.04 -3.47
N SER A 531 4.27 24.26 -2.40
CA SER A 531 5.26 23.18 -2.33
C SER A 531 4.79 21.96 -3.11
N MET A 532 5.71 21.32 -3.81
CA MET A 532 5.50 19.99 -4.40
C MET A 532 5.61 18.85 -3.38
N PHE A 533 6.14 19.12 -2.18
CA PHE A 533 6.34 18.13 -1.11
C PHE A 533 5.18 18.17 -0.11
N LYS A 534 4.03 17.69 -0.58
CA LYS A 534 2.82 17.54 0.23
C LYS A 534 2.66 16.11 0.69
N LYS A 535 2.05 15.91 1.85
CA LYS A 535 1.69 14.58 2.34
C LYS A 535 0.30 14.59 2.96
N LEU A 536 -0.46 13.53 2.73
CA LEU A 536 -1.78 13.36 3.35
C LEU A 536 -1.66 12.61 4.67
N ARG A 537 -2.60 12.82 5.59
CA ARG A 537 -2.67 12.03 6.83
C ARG A 537 -4.11 11.87 7.30
N TRP A 538 -4.47 10.67 7.75
CA TRP A 538 -5.75 10.42 8.40
C TRP A 538 -5.75 11.02 9.80
N VAL A 539 -6.83 11.74 10.09
CA VAL A 539 -7.28 12.06 11.44
C VAL A 539 -8.52 11.19 11.68
N VAL A 540 -8.48 10.38 12.73
CA VAL A 540 -9.56 9.47 13.13
C VAL A 540 -9.88 9.74 14.59
N ALA A 541 -11.17 9.81 14.92
CA ALA A 541 -11.63 10.03 16.28
C ALA A 541 -12.85 9.14 16.58
N PRO A 542 -12.87 8.41 17.72
CA PRO A 542 -14.08 7.75 18.17
C PRO A 542 -15.15 8.79 18.51
N VAL A 543 -16.39 8.56 18.06
CA VAL A 543 -17.55 9.42 18.41
C VAL A 543 -18.42 8.80 19.50
N ALA A 544 -18.14 7.55 19.85
CA ALA A 544 -18.63 6.85 21.01
C ALA A 544 -17.68 5.69 21.34
N ARG A 545 -16.89 5.82 22.41
CA ARG A 545 -16.07 4.73 22.95
C ARG A 545 -16.04 4.80 24.47
#